data_AF-A0A0B1TUV5-F1
#
_entry.id   AF-A0A0B1TUV5-F1
#
_cell.length_a   1.000
_cell.length_b   1.000
_cell.length_c   1.000
_cell.angle_alpha   90.00
_cell.angle_beta   90.00
_cell.angle_gamma   90.00
#
_symmetry.space_group_name_H-M   'P 1'
#
loop_
_entity.id
_entity.type
_entity.pdbx_description
1 polymer ?
#
loop_
_entity_poly.entity_id
_entity_poly.type
_entity_poly.pdbx_seq_one_letter_code
_entity_poly.pdbx_strand_id
1 'polypeptide(L)'
;MTAFSVVNVESSHLYYNCEQFFRECARVLRRGGYLCWIDLRYQAEAESTREQAKRAGFIEDRWSDVTENVLQGIKHTAARYDEILQKSPFFVQLFSASLRATYCAPGTHTYARFVRREKGYYSALWKKDS
;
A
#
# COMPACT_ATOMS: atom_id res chain seq x y z
N MET A 1 -13.30 -23.97 13.47
CA MET A 1 -13.84 -22.66 13.05
C MET A 1 -13.02 -22.18 11.86
N THR A 2 -13.64 -21.96 10.70
CA THR A 2 -12.94 -21.45 9.51
C THR A 2 -12.72 -19.94 9.70
N ALA A 3 -11.47 -19.49 9.68
CA ALA A 3 -11.17 -18.06 9.69
C ALA A 3 -11.59 -17.45 8.35
N PHE A 4 -12.44 -16.42 8.39
CA PHE A 4 -12.82 -15.64 7.21
C PHE A 4 -11.98 -14.37 7.20
N SER A 5 -11.28 -14.15 6.09
CA SER A 5 -10.40 -13.01 5.92
C SER A 5 -10.68 -12.28 4.61
N VAL A 6 -10.60 -10.96 4.65
CA VAL A 6 -10.47 -10.10 3.47
C VAL A 6 -9.03 -9.65 3.41
N VAL A 7 -8.45 -9.66 2.21
CA VAL A 7 -7.08 -9.20 1.96
C VAL A 7 -7.14 -7.97 1.06
N ASN A 8 -6.48 -6.89 1.51
CA ASN A 8 -6.21 -5.72 0.69
C ASN A 8 -4.71 -5.59 0.48
N VAL A 9 -4.30 -5.57 -0.78
CA VAL A 9 -2.95 -5.18 -1.19
C VAL A 9 -3.11 -4.03 -2.18
N GLU A 10 -2.65 -2.83 -1.79
CA GLU A 10 -2.56 -1.66 -2.68
C GLU A 10 -3.84 -1.24 -3.40
N SER A 11 -5.01 -1.68 -2.93
CA SER A 11 -6.27 -1.39 -3.63
C SER A 11 -7.00 -0.22 -2.98
N SER A 12 -6.98 -0.13 -1.65
CA SER A 12 -7.81 0.82 -0.91
C SER A 12 -7.51 2.30 -1.21
N HIS A 13 -6.25 2.66 -1.51
CA HIS A 13 -5.88 4.05 -1.84
C HIS A 13 -6.42 4.53 -3.19
N LEU A 14 -6.83 3.61 -4.07
CA LEU A 14 -7.38 3.93 -5.39
C LEU A 14 -8.86 4.30 -5.34
N TYR A 15 -9.55 4.00 -4.24
CA TYR A 15 -10.95 4.37 -4.06
C TYR A 15 -11.06 5.81 -3.55
N TYR A 16 -11.88 6.61 -4.23
CA TYR A 16 -12.20 7.97 -3.82
C TYR A 16 -12.78 8.04 -2.39
N ASN A 17 -13.59 7.06 -2.01
CA ASN A 17 -14.18 6.95 -0.66
C ASN A 17 -13.57 5.78 0.10
N CYS A 18 -12.41 6.00 0.71
CA CYS A 18 -11.71 4.98 1.51
C CYS A 18 -12.52 4.52 2.73
N GLU A 19 -13.37 5.39 3.31
CA GLU A 19 -14.23 4.98 4.43
C GLU A 19 -15.30 3.97 3.99
N GLN A 20 -15.87 4.15 2.79
CA GLN A 20 -16.81 3.19 2.22
C GLN A 20 -16.13 1.83 1.95
N PHE A 21 -14.88 1.82 1.50
CA PHE A 21 -14.11 0.58 1.34
C PHE A 21 -14.05 -0.23 2.64
N PHE A 22 -13.75 0.41 3.78
CA PHE A 22 -13.73 -0.28 5.07
C PHE A 22 -15.12 -0.79 5.49
N ARG A 23 -16.18 -0.01 5.27
CA ARG A 23 -17.55 -0.46 5.56
C ARG A 23 -17.96 -1.68 4.74
N GLU A 24 -17.57 -1.75 3.46
CA GLU A 24 -17.84 -2.92 2.63
C GLU A 24 -17.04 -4.15 3.08
N CYS A 25 -15.78 -3.97 3.47
CA CYS A 25 -14.99 -5.05 4.08
C CYS A 25 -15.66 -5.59 5.35
N ALA A 26 -16.13 -4.69 6.22
CA ALA A 26 -16.85 -5.07 7.42
C ALA A 26 -18.15 -5.81 7.09
N ARG A 27 -18.93 -5.35 6.08
CA ARG A 27 -20.19 -5.98 5.68
C ARG A 27 -20.00 -7.44 5.24
N VAL A 28 -18.95 -7.76 4.48
CA VAL A 28 -18.72 -9.12 3.97
C VAL A 28 -18.05 -10.04 4.98
N LEU A 29 -17.32 -9.50 5.95
CA LEU A 29 -16.71 -10.28 7.02
C LEU A 29 -17.76 -10.77 8.03
N ARG A 30 -17.58 -11.99 8.52
CA ARG A 30 -18.33 -12.47 9.69
C ARG A 30 -17.74 -11.88 10.96
N ARG A 31 -18.52 -11.84 12.04
CA ARG A 31 -18.01 -11.49 13.38
C ARG A 31 -16.79 -12.35 13.72
N GLY A 32 -15.73 -11.72 14.21
CA GLY A 32 -14.44 -12.35 14.49
C GLY A 32 -13.55 -12.60 13.27
N GLY A 33 -14.00 -12.23 12.06
CA GLY A 33 -13.19 -12.27 10.84
C GLY A 33 -12.14 -11.15 10.79
N TYR A 34 -11.17 -11.30 9.89
CA TYR A 34 -9.99 -10.43 9.81
C TYR A 34 -9.91 -9.67 8.49
N LEU A 35 -9.53 -8.40 8.57
CA LEU A 35 -9.05 -7.62 7.43
C LEU A 35 -7.52 -7.55 7.52
N CYS A 36 -6.85 -8.23 6.60
CA CYS A 36 -5.40 -8.14 6.39
C CYS A 36 -5.15 -7.04 5.36
N TRP A 37 -4.56 -5.94 5.78
CA TRP A 37 -4.46 -4.74 4.96
C TRP A 37 -3.01 -4.31 4.82
N ILE A 38 -2.60 -4.00 3.59
CA ILE A 38 -1.35 -3.30 3.33
C ILE A 38 -1.55 -2.29 2.20
N ASP A 39 -1.09 -1.06 2.42
CA ASP A 39 -1.24 0.00 1.44
C ASP A 39 -0.30 1.18 1.67
N LEU A 40 -0.18 2.04 0.66
CA LEU A 40 0.50 3.32 0.75
C LEU A 40 -0.47 4.43 1.16
N ARG A 41 0.03 5.36 1.97
CA ARG A 41 -0.69 6.57 2.39
C ARG A 41 0.25 7.75 2.44
N TYR A 42 -0.27 8.96 2.33
CA TYR A 42 0.47 10.10 2.85
C TYR A 42 0.61 9.95 4.36
N GLN A 43 1.73 10.39 4.92
CA GLN A 43 1.94 10.28 6.37
C GLN A 43 0.84 10.99 7.17
N ALA A 44 0.36 12.13 6.67
CA ALA A 44 -0.75 12.88 7.26
C ALA A 44 -2.09 12.13 7.25
N GLU A 45 -2.26 11.11 6.41
CA GLU A 45 -3.48 10.32 6.27
C GLU A 45 -3.42 8.97 7.01
N ALA A 46 -2.27 8.61 7.58
CA ALA A 46 -2.10 7.33 8.26
C ALA A 46 -3.09 7.19 9.43
N GLU A 47 -3.17 8.22 10.28
CA GLU A 47 -4.09 8.22 11.43
C GLU A 47 -5.56 8.28 11.00
N SER A 48 -5.88 9.08 9.99
CA SER A 48 -7.25 9.16 9.48
C SER A 48 -7.71 7.82 8.87
N THR A 49 -6.80 7.06 8.27
CA THR A 49 -7.07 5.70 7.77
C THR A 49 -7.41 4.73 8.91
N ARG A 50 -6.65 4.77 10.02
CA ARG A 50 -6.92 3.97 11.23
C ARG A 50 -8.30 4.30 11.82
N GLU A 51 -8.61 5.59 11.91
CA GLU A 51 -9.91 6.05 12.42
C GLU A 51 -11.08 5.69 11.48
N GLN A 52 -10.89 5.69 10.15
CA GLN A 52 -11.90 5.21 9.21
C GLN A 52 -12.19 3.71 9.39
N ALA A 53 -11.16 2.88 9.55
CA ALA A 53 -11.34 1.46 9.82
C ALA A 53 -12.07 1.23 11.15
N LYS A 54 -11.70 1.97 12.20
CA LYS A 54 -12.38 1.92 13.50
C LYS A 54 -13.87 2.30 13.40
N ARG A 55 -14.20 3.38 12.69
CA ARG A 55 -15.60 3.78 12.43
C ARG A 55 -16.39 2.74 11.64
N ALA A 56 -15.72 1.93 10.83
CA ALA A 56 -16.33 0.82 10.11
C ALA A 56 -16.57 -0.45 10.97
N GLY A 57 -16.22 -0.43 12.26
CA GLY A 57 -16.46 -1.53 13.20
C GLY A 57 -15.29 -2.50 13.37
N PHE A 58 -14.08 -2.07 12.98
CA PHE A 58 -12.86 -2.83 13.19
C PHE A 58 -12.14 -2.47 14.49
N ILE A 59 -11.53 -3.46 15.12
CA ILE A 59 -10.56 -3.30 16.20
C ILE A 59 -9.16 -3.53 15.60
N GLU A 60 -8.21 -2.67 15.95
CA GLU A 60 -6.82 -2.81 15.56
C GLU A 60 -6.10 -3.83 16.43
N ASP A 61 -5.77 -4.98 15.81
CA ASP A 61 -4.94 -6.01 16.42
C ASP A 61 -3.46 -5.70 16.18
N ARG A 62 -3.11 -5.13 15.00
CA ARG A 62 -1.74 -4.74 14.67
C ARG A 62 -1.71 -3.58 13.67
N TRP A 63 -0.74 -2.68 13.87
CA TRP A 63 -0.31 -1.68 12.89
C TRP A 63 1.21 -1.73 12.77
N SER A 64 1.74 -1.56 11.55
CA SER A 64 3.18 -1.53 11.31
C SER A 64 3.51 -0.62 10.13
N ASP A 65 4.43 0.32 10.34
CA ASP A 65 5.09 1.07 9.26
C ASP A 65 6.19 0.19 8.66
N VAL A 66 6.00 -0.22 7.41
CA VAL A 66 6.91 -1.08 6.65
C VAL A 66 7.60 -0.33 5.51
N THR A 67 7.60 1.01 5.56
CA THR A 67 8.18 1.88 4.52
C THR A 67 9.64 1.54 4.24
N GLU A 68 10.44 1.28 5.28
CA GLU A 68 11.85 0.94 5.10
C GLU A 68 12.03 -0.42 4.41
N ASN A 69 11.22 -1.41 4.77
CA ASN A 69 11.23 -2.72 4.13
C ASN A 69 10.88 -2.59 2.63
N VAL A 70 9.91 -1.75 2.28
CA VAL A 70 9.53 -1.48 0.89
C VAL A 70 10.65 -0.75 0.15
N LEU A 71 11.30 0.25 0.76
CA LEU A 71 12.45 0.93 0.17
C LEU A 71 13.60 -0.04 -0.11
N GLN A 72 13.87 -0.98 0.79
CA GLN A 72 14.86 -2.05 0.57
C GLN A 72 14.46 -2.95 -0.61
N GLY A 73 13.20 -3.40 -0.66
CA GLY A 73 12.68 -4.19 -1.78
C GLY A 73 12.82 -3.47 -3.13
N ILE A 74 12.46 -2.18 -3.18
CA ILE A 74 12.61 -1.34 -4.36
C ILE A 74 14.08 -1.29 -4.82
N LYS A 75 15.03 -1.05 -3.90
CA LYS A 75 16.47 -1.02 -4.24
C LYS A 75 16.93 -2.35 -4.86
N HIS A 76 16.48 -3.49 -4.32
CA HIS A 76 16.82 -4.80 -4.87
C HIS A 76 16.23 -5.05 -6.26
N THR A 77 15.01 -4.57 -6.53
CA THR A 77 14.35 -4.81 -7.82
C THR A 77 14.69 -3.78 -8.89
N ALA A 78 15.01 -2.55 -8.53
CA ALA A 78 15.18 -1.44 -9.47
C ALA A 78 16.35 -1.67 -10.43
N ALA A 79 17.47 -2.22 -9.95
CA ALA A 79 18.62 -2.53 -10.80
C ALA A 79 18.26 -3.49 -11.95
N ARG A 80 17.44 -4.51 -11.66
CA ARG A 80 16.95 -5.47 -12.66
C ARG A 80 16.02 -4.81 -13.67
N TYR A 81 15.14 -3.91 -13.24
CA TYR A 81 14.24 -3.19 -14.15
C TYR A 81 14.99 -2.17 -15.01
N ASP A 82 15.99 -1.51 -14.46
CA ASP A 82 16.87 -0.60 -15.21
C ASP A 82 17.63 -1.35 -16.32
N GLU A 83 18.14 -2.54 -16.03
CA GLU A 83 18.81 -3.38 -17.03
C GLU A 83 17.86 -3.82 -18.16
N ILE A 84 16.62 -4.22 -17.83
CA ILE A 84 15.60 -4.56 -18.83
C ILE A 84 15.28 -3.34 -19.72
N LEU A 85 15.16 -2.16 -19.10
CA LEU A 85 14.86 -0.92 -19.81
C LEU A 85 15.99 -0.50 -20.75
N GLN A 86 17.25 -0.65 -20.32
CA GLN A 86 18.42 -0.38 -21.17
C GLN A 86 18.50 -1.31 -22.38
N LYS A 87 18.06 -2.57 -22.24
CA LYS A 87 18.01 -3.55 -23.34
C LYS A 87 16.74 -3.43 -24.21
N SER A 88 15.80 -2.58 -23.84
CA SER A 88 14.54 -2.41 -24.57
C SER A 88 14.73 -1.57 -25.85
N PRO A 89 13.83 -1.68 -26.85
CA PRO A 89 13.88 -0.85 -28.05
C PRO A 89 13.89 0.65 -27.76
N PHE A 90 14.54 1.44 -28.61
CA PHE A 90 14.70 2.90 -28.43
C PHE A 90 13.38 3.63 -28.15
N PHE A 91 12.29 3.27 -28.85
CA PHE A 91 10.98 3.91 -28.63
C PHE A 91 10.43 3.68 -27.21
N VAL A 92 10.81 2.60 -26.53
CA VAL A 92 10.49 2.37 -25.10
C VAL A 92 11.37 3.22 -24.20
N GLN A 93 12.66 3.34 -24.55
CA GLN A 93 13.62 4.15 -23.79
C GLN A 93 13.26 5.65 -23.77
N LEU A 94 12.56 6.14 -24.79
CA LEU A 94 11.99 7.49 -24.80
C LEU A 94 11.06 7.76 -23.59
N PHE A 95 10.43 6.71 -23.04
CA PHE A 95 9.55 6.79 -21.86
C PHE A 95 10.25 6.36 -20.56
N SER A 96 11.58 6.25 -20.56
CA SER A 96 12.37 5.72 -19.44
C SER A 96 12.09 6.44 -18.11
N ALA A 97 11.97 7.77 -18.13
CA ALA A 97 11.67 8.55 -16.93
C ALA A 97 10.32 8.15 -16.30
N SER A 98 9.28 8.01 -17.14
CA SER A 98 7.95 7.58 -16.71
C SER A 98 7.95 6.15 -16.18
N LEU A 99 8.59 5.22 -16.90
CA LEU A 99 8.71 3.82 -16.49
C LEU A 99 9.45 3.69 -15.15
N ARG A 100 10.58 4.39 -15.00
CA ARG A 100 11.32 4.48 -13.74
C ARG A 100 10.44 4.97 -12.59
N ALA A 101 9.61 5.98 -12.83
CA ALA A 101 8.69 6.50 -11.83
C ALA A 101 7.62 5.47 -11.43
N THR A 102 7.16 4.63 -12.37
CA THR A 102 6.17 3.56 -12.13
C THR A 102 6.67 2.51 -11.15
N TYR A 103 7.89 1.98 -11.35
CA TYR A 103 8.48 1.02 -10.39
C TYR A 103 9.26 1.69 -9.25
N CYS A 104 9.03 3.00 -9.04
CA CYS A 104 9.60 3.76 -7.93
C CYS A 104 11.15 3.69 -7.86
N ALA A 105 11.82 3.72 -9.01
CA ALA A 105 13.28 3.59 -9.07
C ALA A 105 14.00 4.65 -8.22
N PRO A 106 15.16 4.34 -7.61
CA PRO A 106 16.02 5.34 -7.00
C PRO A 106 16.30 6.52 -7.95
N GLY A 107 16.30 7.74 -7.39
CA GLY A 107 16.47 8.99 -8.14
C GLY A 107 15.18 9.54 -8.77
N THR A 108 14.05 8.82 -8.69
CA THR A 108 12.75 9.36 -9.12
C THR A 108 12.10 10.20 -8.04
N HIS A 109 11.19 11.11 -8.43
CA HIS A 109 10.39 11.88 -7.48
C HIS A 109 9.56 10.95 -6.58
N THR A 110 8.94 9.89 -7.11
CA THR A 110 8.17 8.92 -6.32
C THR A 110 9.01 8.28 -5.20
N TYR A 111 10.24 7.85 -5.51
CA TYR A 111 11.17 7.30 -4.52
C TYR A 111 11.55 8.33 -3.45
N ALA A 112 11.84 9.56 -3.86
CA ALA A 112 12.21 10.64 -2.95
C ALA A 112 11.13 10.91 -1.90
N ARG A 113 9.84 10.78 -2.26
CA ARG A 113 8.72 10.99 -1.33
C ARG A 113 8.65 9.94 -0.23
N PHE A 114 9.02 8.69 -0.52
CA PHE A 114 9.13 7.65 0.50
C PHE A 114 10.35 7.87 1.41
N VAL A 115 11.49 8.26 0.84
CA VAL A 115 12.70 8.59 1.61
C VAL A 115 12.46 9.77 2.55
N ARG A 116 11.74 10.80 2.08
CA ARG A 116 11.36 11.99 2.87
C ARG A 116 10.20 11.74 3.85
N ARG A 117 9.64 10.52 3.86
CA ARG A 117 8.47 10.15 4.67
C ARG A 117 7.20 10.96 4.37
N GLU A 118 7.12 11.64 3.22
CA GLU A 118 5.88 12.28 2.76
C GLU A 118 4.80 11.21 2.46
N LYS A 119 5.25 10.09 1.89
CA LYS A 119 4.47 8.87 1.71
C LYS A 119 5.08 7.75 2.54
N GLY A 120 4.20 6.94 3.14
CA GLY A 120 4.58 5.74 3.87
C GLY A 120 3.84 4.52 3.35
N TYR A 121 4.35 3.37 3.75
CA TYR A 121 3.76 2.06 3.51
C TYR A 121 3.40 1.42 4.83
N TYR A 122 2.14 1.04 4.97
CA TYR A 122 1.59 0.60 6.24
C TYR A 122 0.90 -0.74 6.05
N SER A 123 1.12 -1.64 7.00
CA SER A 123 0.36 -2.89 7.10
C SER A 123 -0.43 -2.91 8.40
N ALA A 124 -1.65 -3.41 8.35
CA ALA A 124 -2.54 -3.53 9.48
C ALA A 124 -3.23 -4.90 9.51
N LEU A 125 -3.48 -5.39 10.71
CA LEU A 125 -4.39 -6.49 10.97
C LEU A 125 -5.54 -5.95 11.80
N TRP A 126 -6.74 -6.02 11.24
CA TRP A 126 -7.96 -5.56 11.89
C TRP A 126 -8.92 -6.72 12.09
N LYS A 127 -9.59 -6.76 13.24
CA LYS A 127 -10.59 -7.76 13.57
C LYS A 127 -11.99 -7.14 13.58
N LYS A 128 -12.97 -7.80 12.99
CA LYS A 128 -14.38 -7.39 13.06
C LYS A 128 -14.97 -7.83 14.41
N ASP A 129 -15.38 -6.88 15.23
CA ASP A 129 -15.89 -7.16 16.59
C ASP A 129 -17.38 -7.54 16.62
N SER A 130 -18.18 -6.96 15.72
CA SER A 130 -19.63 -7.19 15.59
C SER A 130 -20.03 -7.46 14.16
#